data_AF-A0A9N9F515-F1
#
_entry.id   AF-A0A9N9F515-F1
#
_cell.length_a   1.000
_cell.length_b   1.000
_cell.length_c   1.000
_cell.angle_alpha   90.00
_cell.angle_beta   90.00
_cell.angle_gamma   90.00
#
_symmetry.space_group_name_H-M   'P 1'
#
loop_
_entity.id
_entity.type
_entity.pdbx_description
1 polymer ?
#
loop_
_entity_poly.entity_id
_entity_poly.type
_entity_poly.pdbx_seq_one_letter_code
_entity_poly.pdbx_strand_id
1 'polypeptide(L)'
;MLLVGSLALVSYLRVCKAMILNTGIFDYRIFLFPAFLPALLSIPAWPSFGGDGYWCFQNRESAFIPLSLLYADILILMTSLFCYIGIVHAINVSRFRNDQENFCTANKKIIGYLFTYILQWTPVMIYIITDIERQANMWVFAICITSLPIGGILKTYQYISNEGWWSVDSIDERRHITN
;
A
#
# COMPACT_ATOMS: atom_id res chain seq x y z
N MET A 1 -0.29 0.15 -6.80
CA MET A 1 -1.17 0.42 -5.64
C MET A 1 -2.13 -0.70 -5.29
N LEU A 2 -2.46 -1.55 -6.25
CA LEU A 2 -3.35 -2.70 -6.06
C LEU A 2 -2.95 -3.63 -4.91
N LEU A 3 -1.65 -3.83 -4.66
CA LEU A 3 -1.21 -4.69 -3.56
C LEU A 3 -1.68 -4.15 -2.21
N VAL A 4 -1.50 -2.86 -1.95
CA VAL A 4 -1.93 -2.21 -0.70
C VAL A 4 -3.44 -2.29 -0.54
N GLY A 5 -4.19 -2.02 -1.61
CA GLY A 5 -5.66 -2.15 -1.60
C GLY A 5 -6.13 -3.59 -1.34
N SER A 6 -5.47 -4.58 -1.97
CA SER A 6 -5.81 -5.99 -1.77
C SER A 6 -5.53 -6.47 -0.34
N LEU A 7 -4.43 -6.04 0.27
CA LEU A 7 -4.10 -6.34 1.66
C LEU A 7 -5.09 -5.69 2.63
N ALA A 8 -5.50 -4.44 2.36
CA ALA A 8 -6.51 -3.75 3.16
C ALA A 8 -7.87 -4.47 3.09
N LEU A 9 -8.27 -4.90 1.88
CA LEU A 9 -9.53 -5.63 1.67
C LEU A 9 -9.53 -7.01 2.34
N VAL A 10 -8.44 -7.78 2.21
CA VAL A 10 -8.30 -9.08 2.89
C VAL A 10 -8.36 -8.90 4.41
N SER A 11 -7.67 -7.88 4.94
CA SER A 11 -7.69 -7.55 6.37
C SER A 11 -9.11 -7.19 6.83
N TYR A 12 -9.84 -6.40 6.05
CA TYR A 12 -11.23 -6.05 6.34
C TYR A 12 -12.15 -7.28 6.33
N LEU A 13 -12.03 -8.16 5.34
CA LEU A 13 -12.83 -9.40 5.27
C LEU A 13 -12.55 -10.33 6.47
N ARG A 14 -11.29 -10.44 6.88
CA ARG A 14 -10.91 -11.24 8.06
C ARG A 14 -11.50 -10.64 9.34
N VAL A 15 -11.37 -9.34 9.56
CA VAL A 15 -11.77 -8.70 10.83
C VAL A 15 -13.28 -8.45 10.90
N CYS A 16 -13.86 -7.84 9.87
CA CYS A 16 -15.25 -7.38 9.91
C CYS A 16 -16.26 -8.45 9.48
N LYS A 17 -15.84 -9.41 8.65
CA LYS A 17 -16.70 -10.49 8.15
C LYS A 17 -16.34 -11.86 8.71
N ALA A 18 -15.33 -11.94 9.59
CA ALA A 18 -14.83 -13.18 10.19
C ALA A 18 -14.52 -14.27 9.14
N MET A 19 -14.15 -13.87 7.92
CA MET A 19 -13.84 -14.81 6.86
C MET A 19 -12.43 -15.37 7.10
N ILE A 20 -12.36 -16.63 7.51
CA ILE A 20 -11.09 -17.34 7.70
C ILE A 20 -10.58 -17.73 6.31
N LEU A 21 -9.88 -16.80 5.67
CA LEU A 21 -8.99 -17.11 4.55
C LEU A 21 -7.79 -17.88 5.11
N ASN A 22 -7.89 -19.21 5.07
CA ASN A 22 -6.80 -20.10 5.43
C ASN A 22 -5.90 -20.26 4.19
N THR A 23 -5.06 -19.26 3.96
CA THR A 23 -4.30 -19.15 2.72
C THR A 23 -3.08 -20.05 2.64
N GLY A 24 -2.60 -20.65 3.74
CA GLY A 24 -1.58 -21.71 3.74
C GLY A 24 -0.47 -21.51 2.68
N ILE A 25 -0.28 -22.50 1.80
CA ILE A 25 0.69 -22.48 0.69
C ILE A 25 0.26 -21.55 -0.47
N PHE A 26 -0.98 -21.04 -0.47
CA PHE A 26 -1.60 -20.26 -1.54
C PHE A 26 -1.58 -18.74 -1.35
N ASP A 27 -0.85 -18.19 -0.37
CA ASP A 27 -0.71 -16.73 -0.20
C ASP A 27 -0.19 -16.03 -1.47
N TYR A 28 0.66 -16.69 -2.26
CA TYR A 28 1.16 -16.17 -3.54
C TYR A 28 0.06 -15.81 -4.54
N ARG A 29 -1.13 -16.43 -4.45
CA ARG A 29 -2.27 -16.12 -5.33
C ARG A 29 -2.83 -14.72 -5.08
N ILE A 30 -2.73 -14.20 -3.85
CA ILE A 30 -3.12 -12.82 -3.53
C ILE A 30 -2.16 -11.82 -4.16
N PHE A 31 -0.88 -12.18 -4.29
CA PHE A 31 0.14 -11.34 -4.94
C PHE A 31 0.11 -11.43 -6.47
N LEU A 32 -0.45 -12.51 -7.03
CA LEU A 32 -0.55 -12.70 -8.47
C LEU A 32 -1.43 -11.64 -9.13
N PHE A 33 -2.59 -11.34 -8.55
CA PHE A 33 -3.52 -10.34 -9.12
C PHE A 33 -2.92 -8.91 -9.17
N PRO A 34 -2.34 -8.37 -8.08
CA PRO A 34 -1.67 -7.08 -8.08
C PRO A 34 -0.43 -7.00 -8.97
N ALA A 35 0.20 -8.13 -9.33
CA ALA A 35 1.35 -8.16 -10.23
C ALA A 35 0.90 -8.26 -11.70
N PHE A 36 -0.10 -9.10 -11.97
CA PHE A 36 -0.55 -9.41 -13.32
C PHE A 36 -1.39 -8.27 -13.93
N LEU A 37 -2.28 -7.65 -13.16
CA LEU A 37 -3.17 -6.60 -13.68
C LEU A 37 -2.38 -5.37 -14.17
N PRO A 38 -1.40 -4.80 -13.43
CA PRO A 38 -0.58 -3.71 -13.94
C PRO A 38 0.24 -4.12 -15.15
N ALA A 39 0.82 -5.33 -15.14
CA ALA A 39 1.64 -5.81 -16.26
C ALA A 39 0.82 -5.86 -17.56
N LEU A 40 -0.43 -6.34 -17.50
CA LEU A 40 -1.34 -6.34 -18.65
C LEU A 40 -1.68 -4.91 -19.12
N LEU A 41 -1.94 -3.99 -18.18
CA LEU A 41 -2.24 -2.59 -18.51
C LEU A 41 -1.03 -1.85 -19.09
N SER A 42 0.19 -2.28 -18.76
CA SER A 42 1.43 -1.69 -19.29
C SER A 42 1.73 -2.07 -20.73
N ILE A 43 1.23 -3.20 -21.24
CA ILE A 43 1.45 -3.66 -22.63
C ILE A 43 0.97 -2.62 -23.67
N PRO A 44 -0.28 -2.13 -23.64
CA PRO A 44 -0.75 -1.12 -24.59
C PRO A 44 -0.14 0.26 -24.34
N ALA A 45 0.39 0.53 -23.14
CA ALA A 45 1.04 1.79 -22.79
C ALA A 45 2.49 1.88 -23.27
N TRP A 46 3.11 0.75 -23.66
CA TRP A 46 4.50 0.69 -24.12
C TRP A 46 4.91 1.74 -25.17
N PRO A 47 4.16 1.95 -26.27
CA PRO A 47 4.53 2.93 -27.28
C PRO A 47 4.41 4.38 -26.81
N SER A 48 3.73 4.63 -25.69
CA SER A 48 3.56 5.96 -25.13
C SER A 48 4.64 6.32 -24.10
N PHE A 49 5.45 5.35 -23.65
CA PHE A 49 6.59 5.61 -22.78
C PHE A 49 7.77 6.15 -23.59
N GLY A 50 8.42 7.19 -23.06
CA GLY A 50 9.51 7.87 -23.73
C GLY A 50 10.14 8.92 -22.83
N GLY A 51 11.14 9.64 -23.34
CA GLY A 51 11.71 10.78 -22.64
C GLY A 51 10.69 11.91 -22.52
N ASP A 52 10.26 12.20 -21.29
CA ASP A 52 9.73 13.48 -20.87
C ASP A 52 10.91 14.38 -20.45
N GLY A 53 10.75 15.71 -20.52
CA GLY A 53 11.87 16.67 -20.40
C GLY A 53 12.85 16.42 -19.23
N TYR A 54 12.39 15.83 -18.11
CA TYR A 54 13.21 15.50 -16.94
C TYR A 54 13.42 13.99 -16.69
N TRP A 55 12.69 13.08 -17.35
CA TRP A 55 12.74 11.63 -17.08
C TRP A 55 12.10 10.77 -18.17
N CYS A 56 12.33 9.47 -18.18
CA CYS A 56 11.56 8.50 -18.99
C CYS A 56 10.19 8.20 -18.35
N PHE A 57 9.20 9.06 -18.55
CA PHE A 57 7.82 8.80 -18.17
C PHE A 57 7.00 8.56 -19.43
N GLN A 58 6.15 9.49 -19.83
CA GLN A 58 5.24 9.35 -20.94
C GLN A 58 5.33 10.57 -21.85
N ASN A 59 5.15 10.36 -23.15
CA ASN A 59 4.98 11.48 -24.07
C ASN A 59 3.72 12.29 -23.74
N ARG A 60 3.84 13.62 -23.65
CA ARG A 60 2.78 14.57 -23.25
C ARG A 60 1.66 14.76 -24.29
N GLU A 61 1.67 13.95 -25.35
CA GLU A 61 0.68 14.02 -26.42
C GLU A 61 -0.69 13.48 -26.00
N SER A 62 -0.75 12.55 -25.04
CA SER A 62 -2.01 11.96 -24.58
C SER A 62 -2.15 12.02 -23.06
N ALA A 63 -3.28 12.57 -22.58
CA ALA A 63 -3.59 12.62 -21.14
C ALA A 63 -4.24 11.33 -20.62
N PHE A 64 -4.43 10.32 -21.47
CA PHE A 64 -5.20 9.11 -21.14
C PHE A 64 -4.57 8.29 -20.00
N ILE A 65 -3.27 8.01 -20.08
CA ILE A 65 -2.54 7.24 -19.08
C ILE A 65 -2.43 7.98 -17.74
N PRO A 66 -2.03 9.28 -17.64
CA PRO A 66 -1.97 9.96 -16.35
C PRO A 66 -3.35 10.08 -15.70
N LEU A 67 -4.42 10.30 -16.48
CA LEU A 67 -5.79 10.29 -15.96
C LEU A 67 -6.21 8.91 -15.44
N SER A 68 -5.87 7.85 -16.18
CA SER A 68 -6.18 6.47 -15.76
C SER A 68 -5.45 6.10 -14.46
N LEU A 69 -4.18 6.51 -14.32
CA LEU A 69 -3.41 6.34 -13.09
C LEU A 69 -4.00 7.12 -11.93
N LEU A 70 -4.31 8.41 -12.13
CA LEU A 70 -4.93 9.25 -11.11
C LEU A 70 -6.26 8.67 -10.61
N TYR A 71 -7.10 8.21 -11.54
CA TYR A 71 -8.37 7.58 -11.22
C TYR A 71 -8.18 6.29 -10.41
N ALA A 72 -7.24 5.43 -10.82
CA ALA A 72 -6.92 4.20 -10.09
C ALA A 72 -6.41 4.50 -8.66
N ASP A 73 -5.56 5.51 -8.50
CA ASP A 73 -5.01 5.89 -7.19
C ASP A 73 -6.11 6.41 -6.24
N ILE A 74 -7.02 7.25 -6.74
CA ILE A 74 -8.18 7.74 -5.97
C ILE A 74 -9.09 6.58 -5.58
N LEU A 75 -9.43 5.67 -6.50
CA LEU A 75 -10.27 4.52 -6.18
C LEU A 75 -9.64 3.61 -5.11
N ILE A 76 -8.33 3.37 -5.18
CA ILE A 76 -7.62 2.54 -4.20
C ILE A 76 -7.52 3.25 -2.86
N LEU A 77 -7.29 4.57 -2.84
CA LEU A 77 -7.33 5.39 -1.62
C LEU A 77 -8.69 5.28 -0.93
N MET A 78 -9.78 5.50 -1.68
CA MET A 78 -11.15 5.43 -1.14
C MET A 78 -11.47 4.02 -0.62
N THR A 79 -11.12 2.98 -1.39
CA THR A 79 -11.32 1.58 -0.96
C THR A 79 -10.53 1.28 0.32
N SER A 80 -9.27 1.71 0.38
CA SER A 80 -8.41 1.48 1.55
C SER A 80 -8.96 2.21 2.78
N LEU A 81 -9.34 3.49 2.64
CA LEU A 81 -9.95 4.26 3.71
C LEU A 81 -11.22 3.59 4.24
N PHE A 82 -12.11 3.14 3.34
CA PHE A 82 -13.32 2.41 3.74
C PHE A 82 -12.99 1.13 4.51
N CYS A 83 -12.07 0.30 4.00
CA CYS A 83 -11.64 -0.92 4.67
C CYS A 83 -11.06 -0.63 6.06
N TYR A 84 -10.20 0.38 6.18
CA TYR A 84 -9.59 0.73 7.47
C TYR A 84 -10.57 1.33 8.46
N ILE A 85 -11.49 2.20 8.02
CA ILE A 85 -12.58 2.71 8.89
C ILE A 85 -13.42 1.55 9.41
N GLY A 86 -13.76 0.59 8.54
CA GLY A 86 -14.48 -0.62 8.92
C GLY A 86 -13.74 -1.46 9.96
N ILE A 87 -12.43 -1.68 9.77
CA ILE A 87 -11.57 -2.40 10.71
C ILE A 87 -11.53 -1.68 12.07
N VAL A 88 -11.26 -0.38 12.07
CA VAL A 88 -11.20 0.44 13.29
C VAL A 88 -12.55 0.42 14.01
N HIS A 89 -13.67 0.51 13.28
CA HIS A 89 -15.00 0.44 13.86
C HIS A 89 -15.28 -0.95 14.48
N ALA A 90 -14.98 -2.04 13.77
CA ALA A 90 -15.14 -3.40 14.30
C ALA A 90 -14.25 -3.66 15.53
N ILE A 91 -13.03 -3.11 15.54
CA ILE A 91 -12.14 -3.14 16.71
C ILE A 91 -12.72 -2.30 17.87
N ASN A 92 -13.24 -1.10 17.59
CA ASN A 92 -13.80 -0.24 18.63
C ASN A 92 -15.10 -0.81 19.23
N VAL A 93 -15.90 -1.53 18.44
CA VAL A 93 -17.06 -2.28 18.94
C VAL A 93 -16.64 -3.51 19.76
N SER A 94 -15.56 -4.20 19.38
CA SER A 94 -15.02 -5.33 20.16
C SER A 94 -14.23 -4.90 21.40
N ARG A 95 -13.89 -3.61 21.52
CA ARG A 95 -13.25 -2.95 22.68
C ARG A 95 -14.01 -3.13 24.00
N PHE A 96 -15.28 -3.51 23.95
CA PHE A 96 -16.06 -3.89 25.14
C PHE A 96 -15.64 -5.24 25.76
N ARG A 97 -14.67 -5.96 25.16
CA ARG A 97 -14.18 -7.27 25.63
C ARG A 97 -12.70 -7.20 26.06
N ASN A 98 -12.41 -6.50 27.16
CA ASN A 98 -11.21 -6.52 28.04
C ASN A 98 -9.75 -6.44 27.50
N ASP A 99 -9.43 -6.57 26.21
CA ASP A 99 -8.03 -6.61 25.71
C ASP A 99 -7.45 -5.24 25.28
N GLN A 100 -7.55 -4.21 26.13
CA GLN A 100 -7.28 -2.82 25.76
C GLN A 100 -5.86 -2.52 25.21
N GLU A 101 -4.82 -3.22 25.68
CA GLU A 101 -3.41 -2.95 25.33
C GLU A 101 -3.02 -3.48 23.93
N ASN A 102 -3.46 -4.70 23.60
CA ASN A 102 -3.25 -5.31 22.29
C ASN A 102 -3.95 -4.53 21.18
N PHE A 103 -5.14 -3.98 21.45
CA PHE A 103 -5.90 -3.20 20.48
C PHE A 103 -5.32 -1.81 20.22
N CYS A 104 -4.81 -1.11 21.23
CA CYS A 104 -4.15 0.18 21.03
C CYS A 104 -2.93 0.03 20.10
N THR A 105 -2.16 -1.04 20.32
CA THR A 105 -1.02 -1.41 19.49
C THR A 105 -1.46 -1.71 18.05
N ALA A 106 -2.47 -2.55 17.85
CA ALA A 106 -2.98 -2.88 16.51
C ALA A 106 -3.50 -1.65 15.74
N ASN A 107 -4.26 -0.76 16.41
CA ASN A 107 -4.75 0.48 15.78
C ASN A 107 -3.60 1.42 15.38
N LYS A 108 -2.58 1.57 16.23
CA LYS A 108 -1.40 2.37 15.93
C LYS A 108 -0.63 1.83 14.71
N LYS A 109 -0.54 0.51 14.58
CA LYS A 109 0.05 -0.15 13.40
C LYS A 109 -0.72 0.21 12.12
N ILE A 110 -2.04 0.04 12.15
CA ILE A 110 -2.92 0.30 10.99
C ILE A 110 -2.86 1.78 10.55
N ILE A 111 -2.95 2.70 11.51
CA ILE A 111 -2.86 4.16 11.24
C ILE A 111 -1.49 4.50 10.65
N GLY A 112 -0.41 3.88 11.13
CA GLY A 112 0.94 4.05 10.58
C GLY A 112 1.02 3.67 9.11
N TYR A 113 0.47 2.52 8.73
CA TYR A 113 0.45 2.08 7.33
C TYR A 113 -0.39 3.01 6.43
N LEU A 114 -1.53 3.49 6.92
CA LEU A 114 -2.36 4.48 6.21
C LEU A 114 -1.60 5.79 5.99
N PHE A 115 -0.96 6.29 7.05
CA PHE A 115 -0.21 7.55 7.00
C PHE A 115 0.95 7.48 6.00
N THR A 116 1.72 6.39 6.00
CA THR A 116 2.78 6.18 5.01
C THR A 116 2.23 6.11 3.59
N TYR A 117 1.07 5.50 3.39
CA TYR A 117 0.40 5.47 2.09
C TYR A 117 0.04 6.88 1.61
N ILE A 118 -0.61 7.69 2.46
CA ILE A 118 -0.97 9.08 2.13
C ILE A 118 0.28 9.90 1.81
N LEU A 119 1.34 9.80 2.62
CA LEU A 119 2.59 10.53 2.40
C LEU A 119 3.28 10.15 1.08
N GLN A 120 3.24 8.86 0.71
CA GLN A 120 3.86 8.39 -0.51
C GLN A 120 3.11 8.86 -1.76
N TRP A 121 1.78 8.77 -1.76
CA TRP A 121 0.94 8.96 -2.96
C TRP A 121 0.43 10.38 -3.17
N THR A 122 0.37 11.20 -2.12
CA THR A 122 -0.08 12.60 -2.27
C THR A 122 0.83 13.40 -3.22
N PRO A 123 2.17 13.38 -3.10
CA PRO A 123 3.03 14.09 -4.04
C PRO A 123 2.92 13.58 -5.48
N VAL A 124 2.66 12.28 -5.66
CA VAL A 124 2.48 11.65 -6.98
C VAL A 124 1.21 12.17 -7.65
N MET A 125 0.08 12.22 -6.92
CA MET A 125 -1.17 12.77 -7.43
C MET A 125 -1.04 14.25 -7.79
N ILE A 126 -0.37 15.04 -6.95
CA ILE A 126 -0.12 16.47 -7.23
C ILE A 126 0.71 16.63 -8.51
N TYR A 127 1.77 15.84 -8.66
CA TYR A 127 2.60 15.85 -9.87
C TYR A 127 1.77 15.53 -11.12
N ILE A 128 0.95 14.46 -11.09
CA ILE A 128 0.09 14.07 -12.22
C ILE A 128 -0.89 15.19 -12.59
N ILE A 129 -1.50 15.85 -11.61
CA ILE A 129 -2.41 16.98 -11.87
C ILE A 129 -1.66 18.14 -12.55
N THR A 130 -0.48 18.50 -12.04
CA THR A 130 0.33 19.57 -12.66
C THR A 130 0.85 19.22 -14.06
N ASP A 131 1.08 17.93 -14.32
CA ASP A 131 1.50 17.43 -15.63
C ASP A 131 0.38 17.51 -16.67
N ILE A 132 -0.85 17.14 -16.28
CA ILE A 132 -2.05 17.31 -17.13
C ILE A 132 -2.27 18.79 -17.50
N GLU A 133 -2.09 19.70 -16.55
CA GLU A 133 -2.20 21.16 -16.76
C GLU A 133 -1.00 21.76 -17.52
N ARG A 134 0.01 20.95 -17.88
CA ARG A 134 1.28 21.37 -18.50
C ARG A 134 2.07 22.41 -17.69
N GLN A 135 1.87 22.45 -16.37
CA GLN A 135 2.55 23.34 -15.42
C GLN A 135 3.51 22.58 -14.49
N ALA A 136 3.94 21.38 -14.89
CA ALA A 136 4.84 20.55 -14.11
C ALA A 136 6.20 21.25 -13.91
N ASN A 137 6.39 21.82 -12.71
CA ASN A 137 7.63 22.43 -12.28
C ASN A 137 8.62 21.38 -11.74
N MET A 138 9.92 21.62 -11.93
CA MET A 138 10.98 20.71 -11.49
C MET A 138 10.95 20.42 -9.98
N TRP A 139 10.54 21.38 -9.15
CA TRP A 139 10.41 21.19 -7.71
C TRP A 139 9.31 20.19 -7.33
N VAL A 140 8.17 20.22 -8.02
CA VAL A 140 7.08 19.26 -7.78
C VAL A 140 7.54 17.85 -8.15
N PHE A 141 8.29 17.73 -9.25
CA PHE A 141 8.91 16.48 -9.67
C PHE A 141 9.90 15.94 -8.62
N ALA A 142 10.79 16.79 -8.08
CA ALA A 142 11.76 16.37 -7.06
C ALA A 142 11.09 15.84 -5.79
N ILE A 143 9.97 16.42 -5.37
CA ILE A 143 9.19 15.93 -4.22
C ILE A 143 8.52 14.59 -4.56
N CYS A 144 7.96 14.44 -5.75
CA CYS A 144 7.37 13.18 -6.21
C CYS A 144 8.38 12.03 -6.23
N ILE A 145 9.57 12.25 -6.80
CA ILE A 145 10.55 11.17 -6.93
C ILE A 145 11.17 10.76 -5.60
N THR A 146 11.23 11.68 -4.63
CA THR A 146 11.72 11.38 -3.28
C THR A 146 10.66 10.69 -2.42
N SER A 147 9.36 10.98 -2.62
CA SER A 147 8.28 10.36 -1.82
C SER A 147 8.13 8.86 -2.09
N LEU A 148 8.37 8.42 -3.33
CA LEU A 148 8.28 7.01 -3.74
C LEU A 148 9.20 6.07 -2.94
N PRO A 149 10.53 6.29 -2.87
CA PRO A 149 11.44 5.46 -2.08
C PRO A 149 11.23 5.63 -0.57
N ILE A 150 10.90 6.84 -0.10
CA ILE A 150 10.59 7.10 1.32
C ILE A 150 9.44 6.21 1.79
N GLY A 151 8.40 6.03 0.96
CA GLY A 151 7.28 5.14 1.29
C GLY A 151 7.71 3.68 1.50
N GLY A 152 8.66 3.18 0.71
CA GLY A 152 9.22 1.83 0.88
C GLY A 152 10.04 1.69 2.17
N ILE A 153 10.89 2.67 2.47
CA ILE A 153 11.71 2.70 3.69
C ILE A 153 10.81 2.73 4.93
N LEU A 154 9.79 3.60 4.95
CA LEU A 154 8.85 3.73 6.07
C LEU A 154 8.06 2.44 6.32
N LYS A 155 7.60 1.75 5.26
CA LYS A 155 6.91 0.45 5.41
C LYS A 155 7.84 -0.62 5.96
N THR A 156 9.08 -0.66 5.51
CA THR A 156 10.10 -1.59 6.01
C THR A 156 10.40 -1.34 7.48
N TYR A 157 10.59 -0.08 7.86
CA TYR A 157 10.77 0.33 9.26
C TYR A 157 9.57 -0.05 10.13
N GLN A 158 8.34 0.19 9.66
CA GLN A 158 7.12 -0.19 10.37
C GLN A 158 7.01 -1.71 10.54
N TYR A 159 7.33 -2.49 9.50
CA TYR A 159 7.36 -3.95 9.59
C TYR A 159 8.33 -4.42 10.67
N ILE A 160 9.58 -3.94 10.59
CA ILE A 160 10.65 -4.25 11.56
C ILE A 160 10.26 -3.88 12.98
N SER A 161 9.71 -2.68 13.18
CA SER A 161 9.31 -2.22 14.51
C SER A 161 8.13 -3.01 15.09
N ASN A 162 7.31 -3.62 14.25
CA ASN A 162 6.08 -4.28 14.65
C ASN A 162 6.21 -5.80 14.80
N GLU A 163 7.09 -6.43 14.02
CA GLU A 163 7.29 -7.90 13.98
C GLU A 163 8.71 -8.34 14.33
N GLY A 164 9.68 -7.42 14.37
CA GLY A 164 11.10 -7.74 14.60
C GLY A 164 11.81 -8.24 13.33
N TRP A 165 13.15 -8.28 13.36
CA TRP A 165 13.96 -8.83 12.26
C TRP A 165 14.01 -10.36 12.25
N TRP A 166 13.86 -10.97 13.43
CA TRP A 166 14.01 -12.40 13.66
C TRP A 166 12.83 -12.85 14.50
N SER A 167 12.02 -13.79 13.99
CA SER A 167 11.04 -14.46 14.83
C SER A 167 11.79 -15.13 15.98
N VAL A 168 11.44 -14.74 17.20
CA VAL A 168 11.98 -15.30 18.45
C VAL A 168 11.66 -16.81 18.57
N ASP A 169 10.79 -17.34 17.70
CA ASP A 169 10.46 -18.77 17.59
C ASP A 169 11.69 -19.65 17.27
N SER A 170 12.70 -19.13 16.57
CA SER A 170 13.93 -19.88 16.25
C SER A 170 14.90 -20.06 17.44
N ILE A 171 14.63 -19.40 18.57
CA ILE A 171 15.43 -19.51 19.80
C ILE A 171 14.80 -20.55 20.74
N ASP A 172 13.47 -20.72 20.72
CA ASP A 172 12.78 -21.64 21.62
C ASP A 172 12.84 -23.10 21.14
N GLU A 173 12.80 -23.31 19.81
CA GLU A 173 12.98 -24.64 19.21
C GLU A 173 14.38 -25.21 19.49
N ARG A 174 15.39 -24.34 19.65
CA ARG A 174 16.76 -24.73 20.01
C ARG A 174 16.91 -25.07 21.50
N ARG A 175 15.97 -24.65 22.35
CA ARG A 175 15.97 -24.92 23.80
C ARG A 175 15.32 -26.25 24.15
N HIS A 176 14.43 -26.76 23.28
CA HIS A 176 13.78 -28.06 23.42
C HIS A 176 14.58 -29.25 22.89
N ILE A 177 15.64 -29.03 22.10
CA ILE A 177 16.51 -30.11 21.57
C ILE A 177 17.68 -30.41 22.53
N THR A 178 17.94 -29.53 23.51
CA THR A 178 19.08 -29.63 24.43
C THR A 178 18.72 -30.03 25.87
N ASN A 179 17.50 -30.52 26.13
CA ASN A 179 17.10 -31.10 27.42
C ASN A 179 16.57 -32.52 27.25
#